data_AF-A0A7X9ZMQ6-F1
#
_entry.id   AF-A0A7X9ZMQ6-F1
#
_cell.length_a   1.000
_cell.length_b   1.000
_cell.length_c   1.000
_cell.angle_alpha   90.00
_cell.angle_beta   90.00
_cell.angle_gamma   90.00
#
_symmetry.space_group_name_H-M   'P 1'
#
loop_
_entity.id
_entity.type
_entity.pdbx_description
1 polymer ?
#
loop_
_entity_poly.entity_id
_entity_poly.type
_entity_poly.pdbx_seq_one_letter_code
_entity_poly.pdbx_strand_id
1 'polypeptide(L)'
;MKHIDVTVTGGCQCGAVRYRASAMLDNSHLCHCRMCQKASGNLFAALVAAPNEALAWTRGEPATFRSSEHVDRGFCAACGTPLFYRGNSGRTNLMIGTLDDPAAFEPKVQMGSEARMPWFADLGALPDEGETGADDPDWAEAIRATSRQHPDHD
;
A
#
# COMPACT_ATOMS: atom_id res chain seq x y z
N MET A 1 3.37 0.38 -20.84
CA MET A 1 3.81 -0.46 -19.71
C MET A 1 3.30 -1.85 -19.97
N LYS A 2 4.05 -2.90 -19.60
CA LYS A 2 3.64 -4.28 -19.85
C LYS A 2 2.45 -4.63 -18.95
N HIS A 3 1.40 -5.20 -19.54
CA HIS A 3 0.30 -5.84 -18.81
C HIS A 3 0.77 -7.19 -18.28
N ILE A 4 0.40 -7.50 -17.04
CA ILE A 4 0.62 -8.78 -16.39
C ILE A 4 -0.76 -9.34 -16.07
N ASP A 5 -1.16 -10.42 -16.74
CA ASP A 5 -2.38 -11.13 -16.41
C ASP A 5 -2.14 -11.94 -15.14
N VAL A 6 -2.80 -11.54 -14.04
CA VAL A 6 -2.61 -12.12 -12.71
C VAL A 6 -3.84 -11.79 -11.86
N THR A 7 -4.25 -12.70 -10.97
CA THR A 7 -5.23 -12.37 -9.94
C THR A 7 -4.50 -11.92 -8.69
N VAL A 8 -4.79 -10.68 -8.25
CA VAL A 8 -4.26 -10.11 -7.01
C VAL A 8 -5.42 -9.64 -6.16
N THR A 9 -5.35 -9.90 -4.87
CA THR A 9 -6.31 -9.42 -3.87
C THR A 9 -5.62 -8.50 -2.88
N GLY A 10 -6.42 -7.68 -2.21
CA GLY A 10 -5.91 -6.76 -1.21
C GLY A 10 -7.03 -5.96 -0.56
N GLY A 11 -6.66 -5.09 0.36
CA GLY A 11 -7.61 -4.23 1.05
C GLY A 11 -7.01 -3.47 2.22
N CYS A 12 -7.90 -2.86 3.00
CA CYS A 12 -7.49 -2.11 4.17
C CYS A 12 -7.19 -3.00 5.37
N GLN A 13 -6.53 -2.41 6.38
CA GLN A 13 -6.14 -3.09 7.61
C GLN A 13 -7.29 -3.81 8.31
N CYS A 14 -8.48 -3.19 8.37
CA CYS A 14 -9.64 -3.79 9.03
C CYS A 14 -10.51 -4.68 8.13
N GLY A 15 -10.18 -4.77 6.82
CA GLY A 15 -10.95 -5.55 5.86
C GLY A 15 -12.32 -4.98 5.46
N ALA A 16 -12.69 -3.78 5.92
CA ALA A 16 -13.94 -3.13 5.51
C ALA A 16 -13.97 -2.74 4.03
N VAL A 17 -12.78 -2.53 3.43
CA VAL A 17 -12.60 -2.32 2.00
C VAL A 17 -11.67 -3.40 1.47
N ARG A 18 -12.13 -4.17 0.48
CA ARG A 18 -11.37 -5.22 -0.21
C ARG A 18 -11.50 -5.05 -1.71
N TYR A 19 -10.49 -5.49 -2.45
CA TYR A 19 -10.46 -5.43 -3.90
C TYR A 19 -9.80 -6.66 -4.51
N ARG A 20 -10.10 -6.86 -5.80
CA ARG A 20 -9.45 -7.84 -6.66
C ARG A 20 -9.05 -7.16 -7.97
N ALA A 21 -7.83 -7.42 -8.42
CA ALA A 21 -7.35 -7.08 -9.74
C ALA A 21 -7.17 -8.35 -10.59
N SER A 22 -7.63 -8.35 -11.83
CA SER A 22 -7.41 -9.43 -12.82
C SER A 22 -6.21 -9.21 -13.74
N ALA A 23 -5.62 -8.01 -13.67
CA ALA A 23 -4.37 -7.66 -14.33
C ALA A 23 -3.68 -6.52 -13.56
N MET A 24 -2.34 -6.52 -13.63
CA MET A 24 -1.48 -5.48 -13.08
C MET A 24 -0.58 -4.90 -14.16
N LEU A 25 -0.02 -3.72 -13.91
CA LEU A 25 1.02 -3.13 -14.74
C LEU A 25 2.39 -3.44 -14.14
N ASP A 26 3.35 -3.74 -15.01
CA ASP A 26 4.74 -3.93 -14.61
C ASP A 26 5.42 -2.57 -14.28
N ASN A 27 5.00 -1.96 -13.17
CA ASN A 27 5.43 -0.61 -12.79
C ASN A 27 5.58 -0.40 -11.29
N SER A 28 5.83 -1.47 -10.50
CA SER A 28 6.10 -1.34 -9.08
C SER A 28 7.22 -0.32 -8.82
N HIS A 29 6.96 0.68 -7.99
CA HIS A 29 7.88 1.80 -7.77
C HIS A 29 7.71 2.42 -6.38
N LEU A 30 8.75 3.14 -5.95
CA LEU A 30 8.70 4.00 -4.77
C LEU A 30 8.56 5.46 -5.19
N CYS A 31 7.67 6.21 -4.54
CA CYS A 31 7.56 7.65 -4.69
C CYS A 31 7.87 8.35 -3.36
N HIS A 32 8.92 9.16 -3.37
CA HIS A 32 9.43 9.88 -2.20
C HIS A 32 8.86 11.29 -2.06
N CYS A 33 8.06 11.77 -3.01
CA CYS A 33 7.58 13.15 -2.99
C CYS A 33 6.74 13.46 -1.74
N ARG A 34 6.70 14.73 -1.33
CA ARG A 34 6.04 15.12 -0.08
C ARG A 34 4.53 14.81 -0.04
N MET A 35 3.86 14.84 -1.19
CA MET A 35 2.46 14.43 -1.28
C MET A 35 2.28 12.95 -0.98
N CYS A 36 3.15 12.08 -1.51
CA CYS A 36 3.09 10.65 -1.25
C CYS A 36 3.44 10.31 0.20
N GLN A 37 4.40 11.02 0.80
CA GLN A 37 4.70 10.88 2.23
C GLN A 37 3.49 11.21 3.10
N LYS A 38 2.86 12.38 2.87
CA LYS A 38 1.69 12.80 3.64
C LYS A 38 0.47 11.92 3.40
N ALA A 39 0.24 11.49 2.16
CA ALA A 39 -0.91 10.65 1.82
C ALA A 39 -0.79 9.22 2.37
N SER A 40 0.43 8.69 2.50
CA SER A 40 0.67 7.36 3.08
C SER A 40 0.90 7.39 4.59
N GLY A 41 1.17 8.57 5.16
CA GLY A 41 1.67 8.67 6.54
C GLY A 41 3.07 8.06 6.72
N ASN A 42 3.83 7.88 5.64
CA ASN A 42 5.11 7.18 5.61
C ASN A 42 6.20 8.02 4.90
N LEU A 43 7.43 7.51 4.84
CA LEU A 43 8.59 8.18 4.25
C LEU A 43 8.65 8.03 2.72
N PHE A 44 7.87 7.12 2.16
CA PHE A 44 7.58 6.96 0.74
C PHE A 44 6.25 6.24 0.55
N ALA A 45 5.69 6.29 -0.65
CA ALA A 45 4.61 5.39 -1.08
C ALA A 45 5.19 4.31 -1.99
N ALA A 46 5.02 3.04 -1.61
CA ALA A 46 5.29 1.89 -2.47
C ALA A 46 4.03 1.58 -3.28
N LEU A 47 4.14 1.60 -4.60
CA LEU A 47 2.99 1.69 -5.50
C LEU A 47 3.12 0.73 -6.67
N VAL A 48 2.00 0.13 -7.06
CA VAL A 48 1.85 -0.64 -8.31
C VAL A 48 0.48 -0.34 -8.91
N ALA A 49 0.36 -0.32 -10.24
CA ALA A 49 -0.89 0.04 -10.89
C ALA A 49 -1.68 -1.16 -11.40
N ALA A 50 -3.00 -1.08 -11.28
CA ALA A 50 -3.96 -1.91 -12.02
C ALA A 50 -4.67 -1.03 -13.07
N PRO A 51 -4.94 -1.54 -14.29
CA PRO A 51 -5.92 -0.92 -15.19
C PRO A 51 -7.27 -0.80 -14.49
N ASN A 52 -8.01 0.29 -14.72
CA ASN A 52 -9.27 0.51 -14.02
C ASN A 52 -10.32 -0.57 -14.36
N GLU A 53 -10.32 -1.05 -15.60
CA GLU A 53 -11.19 -2.12 -16.08
C GLU A 53 -10.87 -3.49 -15.48
N ALA A 54 -9.66 -3.67 -14.94
CA ALA A 54 -9.19 -4.91 -14.32
C ALA A 54 -9.34 -4.89 -12.79
N LEU A 55 -9.70 -3.75 -12.19
CA LEU A 55 -9.82 -3.57 -10.74
C LEU A 55 -11.29 -3.52 -10.32
N ALA A 56 -11.68 -4.38 -9.37
CA ALA A 56 -12.99 -4.40 -8.77
C ALA A 56 -12.91 -4.32 -7.24
N TRP A 57 -13.75 -3.49 -6.62
CA TRP A 57 -13.97 -3.51 -5.18
C TRP A 57 -14.89 -4.68 -4.84
N THR A 58 -14.40 -5.64 -4.06
CA THR A 58 -15.12 -6.88 -3.71
C THR A 58 -15.89 -6.73 -2.40
N ARG A 59 -15.53 -5.74 -1.58
CA ARG A 59 -16.19 -5.43 -0.31
C ARG A 59 -16.03 -3.96 0.01
N GLY A 60 -17.14 -3.30 0.36
CA GLY A 60 -17.14 -1.87 0.68
C GLY A 60 -16.62 -1.00 -0.46
N GLU A 61 -16.53 0.31 -0.20
CA GLU A 61 -15.93 1.26 -1.12
C GLU A 61 -14.96 2.19 -0.37
N PRO A 62 -13.86 2.61 -1.02
CA PRO A 62 -12.93 3.57 -0.45
C PRO A 62 -13.55 4.98 -0.42
N ALA A 63 -13.29 5.71 0.66
CA ALA A 63 -13.47 7.16 0.65
C ALA A 63 -12.34 7.81 -0.16
N THR A 64 -12.59 9.00 -0.70
CA THR A 64 -11.62 9.72 -1.54
C THR A 64 -11.35 11.12 -1.04
N PHE A 65 -10.07 11.53 -1.10
CA PHE A 65 -9.62 12.90 -0.91
C PHE A 65 -8.95 13.41 -2.18
N ARG A 66 -9.48 14.50 -2.74
CA ARG A 66 -8.95 15.13 -3.96
C ARG A 66 -7.75 16.01 -3.60
N SER A 67 -6.55 15.42 -3.66
CA SER A 67 -5.28 16.04 -3.25
C SER A 67 -4.76 17.11 -4.21
N SER A 68 -5.29 17.14 -5.44
CA SER A 68 -5.15 18.22 -6.41
C SER A 68 -6.27 18.09 -7.45
N GLU A 69 -6.40 19.07 -8.35
CA GLU A 69 -7.35 18.99 -9.48
C GLU A 69 -7.13 17.77 -10.40
N HIS A 70 -6.00 17.08 -10.28
CA HIS A 70 -5.63 15.95 -11.12
C HIS A 70 -5.51 14.61 -10.39
N VAL A 71 -5.55 14.60 -9.05
CA VAL A 71 -5.20 13.40 -8.27
C VAL A 71 -6.14 13.21 -7.08
N ASP A 72 -6.86 12.09 -7.10
CA ASP A 72 -7.59 11.54 -5.97
C ASP A 72 -6.72 10.56 -5.18
N ARG A 73 -6.91 10.55 -3.87
CA ARG A 73 -6.32 9.60 -2.92
C ARG A 73 -7.43 8.80 -2.28
N GLY A 74 -7.39 7.48 -2.40
CA GLY A 74 -8.38 6.59 -1.81
C GLY A 74 -7.90 6.02 -0.48
N PHE A 75 -8.80 5.91 0.50
CA PHE A 75 -8.52 5.37 1.81
C PHE A 75 -9.75 4.70 2.42
N CYS A 76 -9.54 3.83 3.41
CA CYS A 76 -10.64 3.25 4.16
C CYS A 76 -11.17 4.25 5.20
N ALA A 77 -12.45 4.59 5.15
CA ALA A 77 -13.07 5.48 6.14
C ALA A 77 -13.13 4.88 7.55
N ALA A 78 -13.09 3.54 7.68
CA ALA A 78 -13.22 2.85 8.97
C ALA A 78 -11.89 2.76 9.74
N CYS A 79 -10.76 2.58 9.04
CA CYS A 79 -9.45 2.40 9.70
C CYS A 79 -8.35 3.37 9.21
N GLY A 80 -8.64 4.24 8.24
CA GLY A 80 -7.70 5.22 7.71
C GLY A 80 -6.63 4.68 6.76
N THR A 81 -6.59 3.36 6.49
CA THR A 81 -5.57 2.78 5.59
C THR A 81 -5.62 3.44 4.21
N PRO A 82 -4.52 4.04 3.72
CA PRO A 82 -4.42 4.56 2.37
C PRO A 82 -4.35 3.38 1.38
N LEU A 83 -5.20 3.40 0.37
CA LEU A 83 -5.36 2.30 -0.58
C LEU A 83 -4.76 2.60 -1.95
N PHE A 84 -4.93 3.83 -2.45
CA PHE A 84 -4.44 4.18 -3.78
C PHE A 84 -4.28 5.68 -4.01
N TYR A 85 -3.65 6.03 -5.13
CA TYR A 85 -3.94 7.28 -5.82
C TYR A 85 -4.35 7.03 -7.27
N ARG A 86 -5.18 7.92 -7.80
CA ARG A 86 -5.70 7.86 -9.17
C ARG A 86 -5.74 9.26 -9.77
N GLY A 87 -5.27 9.36 -11.00
CA GLY A 87 -5.49 10.53 -11.86
C GLY A 87 -6.14 10.10 -13.17
N ASN A 88 -6.09 10.95 -14.19
CA ASN A 88 -6.78 10.75 -15.48
C ASN A 88 -6.03 9.82 -16.45
N SER A 89 -5.42 8.75 -15.96
CA SER A 89 -4.54 7.85 -16.75
C SER A 89 -5.12 6.46 -17.04
N GLY A 90 -6.42 6.24 -16.74
CA GLY A 90 -7.09 4.95 -16.97
C GLY A 90 -6.64 3.81 -16.04
N ARG A 91 -5.89 4.13 -14.98
CA ARG A 91 -5.33 3.17 -14.03
C ARG A 91 -5.39 3.70 -12.60
N THR A 92 -5.36 2.78 -11.65
CA THR A 92 -5.31 3.05 -10.22
C THR A 92 -3.98 2.55 -9.66
N ASN A 93 -3.21 3.41 -9.00
CA ASN A 93 -1.96 3.00 -8.36
C ASN A 93 -2.26 2.62 -6.91
N LEU A 94 -2.31 1.32 -6.65
CA LEU A 94 -2.52 0.72 -5.35
C LEU A 94 -1.26 0.82 -4.49
N MET A 95 -1.45 1.01 -3.18
CA MET A 95 -0.36 0.89 -2.21
C MET A 95 0.04 -0.58 -2.10
N ILE A 96 1.31 -0.92 -2.35
CA ILE A 96 1.80 -2.30 -2.35
C ILE A 96 1.52 -2.99 -1.00
N GLY A 97 1.67 -2.28 0.11
CA GLY A 97 1.38 -2.83 1.45
C GLY A 97 -0.10 -3.09 1.75
N THR A 98 -1.00 -2.86 0.79
CA THR A 98 -2.42 -3.24 0.90
C THR A 98 -2.75 -4.48 0.09
N LEU A 99 -1.79 -5.03 -0.66
CA LEU A 99 -1.94 -6.32 -1.34
C LEU A 99 -1.80 -7.43 -0.31
N ASP A 100 -2.52 -8.52 -0.52
CA ASP A 100 -2.44 -9.70 0.34
C ASP A 100 -1.06 -10.41 0.23
N ASP A 101 -0.40 -10.31 -0.92
CA ASP A 101 1.00 -10.69 -1.12
C ASP A 101 1.82 -9.49 -1.66
N PRO A 102 2.35 -8.64 -0.77
CA PRO A 102 3.14 -7.47 -1.18
C PRO A 102 4.50 -7.85 -1.77
N ALA A 103 5.05 -9.03 -1.43
CA ALA A 103 6.37 -9.47 -1.88
C ALA A 103 6.42 -9.77 -3.38
N ALA A 104 5.28 -10.14 -3.97
CA ALA A 104 5.14 -10.36 -5.42
C ALA A 104 5.40 -9.09 -6.28
N PHE A 105 5.46 -7.90 -5.66
CA PHE A 105 5.55 -6.62 -6.36
C PHE A 105 6.76 -5.79 -5.94
N GLU A 106 7.96 -6.38 -6.00
CA GLU A 106 9.22 -5.68 -5.75
C GLU A 106 9.34 -4.36 -6.56
N PRO A 107 9.55 -3.21 -5.89
CA PRO A 107 9.73 -1.94 -6.57
C PRO A 107 10.98 -1.91 -7.48
N LYS A 108 10.80 -1.56 -8.75
CA LYS A 108 11.87 -1.57 -9.76
C LYS A 108 12.55 -0.21 -9.95
N VAL A 109 11.87 0.86 -9.58
CA VAL A 109 12.34 2.24 -9.74
C VAL A 109 11.92 3.11 -8.57
N GLN A 110 12.62 4.22 -8.36
CA GLN A 110 12.30 5.22 -7.36
C GLN A 110 12.19 6.61 -8.01
N MET A 111 11.28 7.45 -7.53
CA MET A 111 11.07 8.81 -8.03
C MET A 111 10.75 9.79 -6.88
N GLY A 112 10.71 11.10 -7.18
CA GLY A 112 10.47 12.13 -6.17
C GLY A 112 11.65 12.30 -5.20
N SER A 113 12.87 12.02 -5.68
CA SER A 113 14.08 11.93 -4.85
C SER A 113 14.44 13.22 -4.12
N GLU A 114 13.90 14.36 -4.53
CA GLU A 114 14.05 15.65 -3.84
C GLU A 114 13.58 15.61 -2.37
N ALA A 115 12.65 14.71 -2.04
CA ALA A 115 12.13 14.53 -0.68
C ALA A 115 12.55 13.19 -0.04
N ARG A 116 13.41 12.41 -0.72
CA ARG A 116 13.94 11.13 -0.19
C ARG A 116 14.72 11.40 1.09
N MET A 117 14.53 10.55 2.11
CA MET A 117 15.28 10.68 3.35
C MET A 117 16.77 10.41 3.11
N PRO A 118 17.67 11.26 3.65
CA PRO A 118 19.09 11.16 3.37
C PRO A 118 19.73 9.87 3.90
N TRP A 119 19.18 9.29 4.96
CA TRP A 119 19.70 8.11 5.67
C TRP A 119 19.15 6.77 5.14
N PHE A 120 18.42 6.75 4.01
CA PHE A 120 17.91 5.49 3.44
C PHE A 120 18.99 4.50 3.02
N ALA A 121 20.18 4.98 2.64
CA ALA A 121 21.29 4.11 2.30
C ALA A 121 21.83 3.33 3.51
N ASP A 122 21.56 3.82 4.72
CA ASP A 122 22.11 3.29 5.97
C ASP A 122 21.12 2.35 6.69
N LEU A 123 19.89 2.16 6.16
CA LEU A 123 18.83 1.38 6.80
C LEU A 123 19.27 -0.03 7.18
N GLY A 124 19.97 -0.73 6.29
CA GLY A 124 20.44 -2.09 6.54
C GLY A 124 21.61 -2.18 7.53
N ALA A 125 22.19 -1.06 7.93
CA ALA A 125 23.24 -0.99 8.94
C ALA A 125 22.71 -0.62 10.33
N LEU A 126 21.41 -0.30 10.45
CA LEU A 126 20.79 -0.08 11.74
C LEU A 126 20.73 -1.39 12.55
N PRO A 127 20.83 -1.33 13.89
CA PRO A 127 20.60 -2.49 14.73
C PRO A 127 19.20 -3.07 14.49
N ASP A 128 19.14 -4.39 14.31
CA ASP A 128 17.90 -5.15 14.29
C ASP A 128 17.66 -5.68 15.72
N GLU A 129 16.64 -5.15 16.38
CA GLU A 129 16.25 -5.56 17.74
C GLU A 129 15.37 -6.82 17.76
N GLY A 130 15.17 -7.45 16.60
CA GLY A 130 14.42 -8.69 16.45
C GLY A 130 12.92 -8.49 16.18
N GLU A 131 12.18 -9.59 16.31
CA GLU A 131 10.75 -9.62 16.03
C GLU A 131 9.94 -8.81 17.06
N THR A 132 8.84 -8.20 16.61
CA THR A 132 7.96 -7.42 17.50
C THR A 132 7.39 -8.29 18.61
N GLY A 133 7.62 -7.89 19.86
CA GLY A 133 7.12 -8.60 21.05
C GLY A 133 7.97 -9.81 21.46
N ALA A 134 9.17 -9.97 20.91
CA ALA A 134 10.12 -11.00 21.36
C ALA A 134 10.56 -10.80 22.83
N ASP A 135 10.62 -9.56 23.30
CA ASP A 135 10.96 -9.16 24.66
C ASP A 135 9.76 -9.17 25.63
N ASP A 136 8.53 -9.14 25.11
CA ASP A 136 7.27 -9.22 25.87
C ASP A 136 6.26 -10.17 25.20
N PRO A 137 6.40 -11.49 25.42
CA PRO A 137 5.53 -12.49 24.79
C PRO A 137 4.06 -12.39 25.21
N ASP A 138 3.80 -11.96 26.46
CA ASP A 138 2.44 -11.81 26.99
C ASP A 138 1.71 -10.64 26.30
N TRP A 139 2.40 -9.51 26.08
CA TRP A 139 1.87 -8.40 25.31
C TRP A 139 1.64 -8.77 23.84
N ALA A 140 2.57 -9.51 23.23
CA ALA A 140 2.42 -9.99 21.86
C ALA A 140 1.18 -10.89 21.72
N GLU A 141 0.94 -11.76 22.70
CA GLU A 141 -0.25 -12.63 22.72
C GLU A 141 -1.54 -11.82 22.93
N ALA A 142 -1.53 -10.83 23.82
CA ALA A 142 -2.69 -9.96 24.02
C ALA A 142 -3.10 -9.22 22.74
N ILE A 143 -2.13 -8.76 21.93
CA ILE A 143 -2.40 -8.16 20.62
C ILE A 143 -2.97 -9.20 19.65
N ARG A 144 -2.33 -10.37 19.52
CA ARG A 144 -2.80 -11.42 18.61
C ARG A 144 -4.24 -11.83 18.91
N ALA A 145 -4.55 -12.04 20.20
CA ALA A 145 -5.88 -12.46 20.66
C ALA A 145 -6.99 -11.44 20.38
N THR A 146 -6.65 -10.15 20.20
CA THR A 146 -7.61 -9.07 20.00
C THR A 146 -7.42 -8.31 18.69
N SER A 147 -6.57 -8.84 17.80
CA SER A 147 -6.23 -8.19 16.54
C SER A 147 -7.47 -7.97 15.68
N ARG A 148 -7.56 -6.76 15.12
CA ARG A 148 -8.59 -6.38 14.13
C ARG A 148 -8.00 -6.30 12.72
N GLN A 149 -6.79 -6.83 12.54
CA GLN A 149 -6.14 -6.97 11.24
C GLN A 149 -6.89 -8.02 10.43
N HIS A 150 -7.22 -7.70 9.18
CA HIS A 150 -7.71 -8.67 8.23
C HIS A 150 -6.60 -9.68 7.90
N PRO A 151 -6.88 -10.98 7.74
CA PRO A 151 -5.86 -12.01 7.62
C PRO A 151 -5.13 -12.06 6.26
N ASP A 152 -5.21 -10.98 5.45
CA ASP A 152 -4.57 -10.87 4.14
C ASP A 152 -4.90 -12.02 3.16
N HIS A 153 -6.15 -12.46 3.14
CA HIS A 153 -6.75 -13.30 2.10
C HIS A 153 -8.28 -13.20 2.14
N ASP A 154 -8.93 -13.31 0.99
CA ASP A 154 -10.39 -13.46 0.86
C ASP A 154 -10.79 -14.93 0.66
#